data_AF-A0A258RIT5-F1
#
_entry.id   AF-A0A258RIT5-F1
#
_cell.length_a   1.000
_cell.length_b   1.000
_cell.length_c   1.000
_cell.angle_alpha   90.00
_cell.angle_beta   90.00
_cell.angle_gamma   90.00
#
_symmetry.space_group_name_H-M   'P 1'
#
loop_
_entity.id
_entity.type
_entity.pdbx_description
1 polymer ?
#
loop_
_entity_poly.entity_id
_entity_poly.type
_entity_poly.pdbx_seq_one_letter_code
_entity_poly.pdbx_strand_id
1 'polypeptide(L)'
;MEGNGQRREAGMMNLDELIATREGLAQAEFTVPQSAILERFENLYTGLVSDVLREFCLLNQALPSYLIPLRPEKTVAGVAFTVKSAPNVRITGEMETRTRMLGELTPDAFVMWDASGDYRATLWGGVMTATSVRMGVRSACIDGGIRDIHQIMEKDFPVFYRYRSPNGSLGRCQISDYQIPILIGDVVIKPGDVVLGDIDGVVVVPRDIAEAVLLRAEAMKKGEDEIFSWVAAGQSIEEITGKGGYF
;
A
#
# COMPACT_ATOMS: atom_id res chain seq x y z
N MET A 1 42.17 -0.06 -2.44
CA MET A 1 42.11 0.03 -3.90
C MET A 1 41.01 -0.89 -4.38
N GLU A 2 39.78 -0.39 -4.45
CA GLU A 2 38.62 -1.02 -5.10
C GLU A 2 37.52 0.06 -5.04
N GLY A 3 37.05 0.54 -6.20
CA GLY A 3 36.18 1.72 -6.26
C GLY A 3 36.24 2.51 -7.57
N ASN A 4 37.09 2.11 -8.52
CA ASN A 4 37.21 2.74 -9.84
C ASN A 4 36.45 2.02 -10.97
N GLY A 5 35.94 0.80 -10.73
CA GLY A 5 35.19 0.02 -11.72
C GLY A 5 33.75 0.49 -11.89
N GLN A 6 32.98 0.54 -10.79
CA GLN A 6 31.57 0.96 -10.82
C GLN A 6 31.35 2.39 -11.34
N ARG A 7 32.27 3.32 -11.07
CA ARG A 7 32.18 4.70 -11.60
C ARG A 7 32.41 4.79 -13.11
N ARG A 8 33.17 3.88 -13.71
CA ARG A 8 33.43 3.88 -15.16
C ARG A 8 32.24 3.35 -15.96
N GLU A 9 31.58 2.31 -15.47
CA GLU A 9 30.45 1.68 -16.16
C GLU A 9 29.16 2.51 -16.01
N ALA A 10 28.85 2.98 -14.80
CA ALA A 10 27.72 3.89 -14.57
C ALA A 10 27.91 5.25 -15.27
N GLY A 11 29.15 5.73 -15.39
CA GLY A 11 29.48 6.97 -16.09
C GLY A 11 29.35 6.90 -17.63
N MET A 12 29.17 5.71 -18.21
CA MET A 12 28.91 5.52 -19.63
C MET A 12 27.41 5.42 -19.97
N MET A 13 26.55 5.24 -18.97
CA MET A 13 25.11 5.08 -19.15
C MET A 13 24.40 6.44 -19.00
N ASN A 14 23.41 6.71 -19.85
CA ASN A 14 22.49 7.82 -19.63
C ASN A 14 21.34 7.33 -18.74
N LEU A 15 21.43 7.62 -17.43
CA LEU A 15 20.52 7.10 -16.41
C LEU A 15 19.48 8.13 -15.93
N ASP A 16 19.51 9.35 -16.45
CA ASP A 16 18.70 10.45 -15.90
C ASP A 16 17.19 10.17 -15.96
N GLU A 17 16.70 9.65 -17.09
CA GLU A 17 15.29 9.29 -17.26
C GLU A 17 14.89 8.09 -16.38
N LEU A 18 15.79 7.12 -16.22
CA LEU A 18 15.56 5.98 -15.34
C LEU A 18 15.45 6.42 -13.88
N ILE A 19 16.39 7.26 -13.42
CA ILE A 19 16.39 7.81 -12.07
C ILE A 19 15.12 8.64 -11.84
N ALA A 20 14.78 9.54 -12.75
CA ALA A 20 13.55 10.32 -12.65
C ALA A 20 12.30 9.44 -12.57
N THR A 21 12.24 8.36 -13.37
CA THR A 21 11.10 7.44 -13.37
C THR A 21 11.01 6.63 -12.07
N ARG A 22 12.15 6.15 -11.55
CA ARG A 22 12.19 5.26 -10.39
C ARG A 22 12.14 6.01 -9.05
N GLU A 23 12.89 7.09 -8.95
CA GLU A 23 13.10 7.85 -7.71
C GLU A 23 12.24 9.12 -7.63
N GLY A 24 11.77 9.64 -8.78
CA GLY A 24 10.92 10.82 -8.81
C GLY A 24 9.62 10.60 -8.03
N LEU A 25 9.36 11.50 -7.10
CA LEU A 25 8.14 11.49 -6.29
C LEU A 25 7.11 12.43 -6.90
N ALA A 26 5.87 11.96 -6.96
CA ALA A 26 4.73 12.75 -7.39
C ALA A 26 4.53 13.95 -6.45
N GLN A 27 4.24 15.11 -7.03
CA GLN A 27 3.94 16.34 -6.29
C GLN A 27 2.52 16.84 -6.55
N ALA A 28 1.69 16.07 -7.25
CA ALA A 28 0.31 16.46 -7.53
C ALA A 28 -0.44 16.80 -6.24
N GLU A 29 -1.01 17.99 -6.21
CA GLU A 29 -1.95 18.42 -5.19
C GLU A 29 -3.35 17.97 -5.60
N PHE A 30 -4.12 17.55 -4.59
CA PHE A 30 -5.52 17.21 -4.80
C PHE A 30 -6.38 18.47 -4.91
N THR A 31 -7.41 18.45 -5.76
CA THR A 31 -8.39 19.53 -5.95
C THR A 31 -9.28 19.75 -4.72
N VAL A 32 -9.36 18.74 -3.84
CA VAL A 32 -10.02 18.79 -2.53
C VAL A 32 -9.06 18.28 -1.45
N PRO A 33 -9.35 18.48 -0.15
CA PRO A 33 -8.49 17.97 0.92
C PRO A 33 -8.21 16.47 0.78
N GLN A 34 -6.97 16.05 1.05
CA GLN A 34 -6.55 14.66 0.94
C GLN A 34 -7.45 13.70 1.71
N SER A 35 -7.87 14.05 2.93
CA SER A 35 -8.79 13.24 3.73
C SER A 35 -10.11 12.96 3.00
N ALA A 36 -10.62 13.93 2.23
CA ALA A 36 -11.86 13.78 1.45
C ALA A 36 -11.66 12.87 0.23
N ILE A 37 -10.48 12.89 -0.41
CA ILE A 37 -10.13 11.90 -1.45
C ILE A 37 -10.13 10.50 -0.87
N LEU A 38 -9.49 10.31 0.29
CA LEU A 38 -9.37 9.00 0.95
C LEU A 38 -10.74 8.46 1.41
N GLU A 39 -11.56 9.30 2.03
CA GLU A 39 -12.94 8.93 2.42
C GLU A 39 -13.80 8.51 1.22
N ARG A 40 -13.61 9.13 0.04
CA ARG A 40 -14.30 8.72 -1.18
C ARG A 40 -13.78 7.38 -1.71
N PHE A 41 -12.47 7.13 -1.66
CA PHE A 41 -11.91 5.81 -1.97
C PHE A 41 -12.44 4.71 -1.03
N GLU A 42 -12.67 5.02 0.25
CA GLU A 42 -13.24 4.08 1.23
C GLU A 42 -14.69 3.68 0.93
N ASN A 43 -15.37 4.42 0.05
CA ASN A 43 -16.69 4.06 -0.47
C ASN A 43 -16.63 3.18 -1.73
N LEU A 44 -15.44 2.79 -2.20
CA LEU A 44 -15.21 1.88 -3.30
C LEU A 44 -14.64 0.55 -2.77
N TYR A 45 -14.35 -0.40 -3.67
CA TYR A 45 -13.70 -1.67 -3.33
C TYR A 45 -12.48 -1.89 -4.24
N THR A 46 -11.50 -2.66 -3.75
CA THR A 46 -10.18 -2.80 -4.39
C THR A 46 -10.27 -3.36 -5.80
N GLY A 47 -11.18 -4.31 -6.04
CA GLY A 47 -11.44 -4.89 -7.37
C GLY A 47 -11.82 -3.84 -8.42
N LEU A 48 -12.79 -2.96 -8.11
CA LEU A 48 -13.21 -1.89 -9.01
C LEU A 48 -12.08 -0.90 -9.31
N VAL A 49 -11.32 -0.50 -8.28
CA VAL A 49 -10.19 0.41 -8.47
C VAL A 49 -9.10 -0.24 -9.32
N SER A 50 -8.80 -1.52 -9.11
CA SER A 50 -7.90 -2.32 -9.95
C SER A 50 -8.36 -2.36 -11.41
N ASP A 51 -9.67 -2.55 -11.63
CA ASP A 51 -10.25 -2.59 -12.96
C ASP A 51 -10.14 -1.26 -13.71
N VAL A 52 -10.37 -0.14 -13.01
CA VAL A 52 -10.17 1.22 -13.56
C VAL A 52 -8.70 1.44 -13.93
N LEU A 53 -7.75 1.00 -13.10
CA LEU A 53 -6.32 1.15 -13.39
C LEU A 53 -5.89 0.44 -14.69
N ARG A 54 -6.62 -0.57 -15.15
CA ARG A 54 -6.39 -1.20 -16.46
C ARG A 54 -6.63 -0.22 -17.62
N GLU A 55 -7.57 0.72 -17.48
CA GLU A 55 -7.80 1.79 -18.47
C GLU A 55 -6.58 2.73 -18.59
N PHE A 56 -5.76 2.80 -17.53
CA PHE A 56 -4.49 3.53 -17.49
C PHE A 56 -3.27 2.65 -17.86
N CYS A 57 -3.51 1.46 -18.40
CA CYS A 57 -2.50 0.46 -18.75
C CYS A 57 -1.66 -0.03 -17.55
N LEU A 58 -2.21 0.05 -16.33
CA LEU A 58 -1.54 -0.44 -15.12
C LEU A 58 -2.19 -1.77 -14.68
N LEU A 59 -1.48 -2.88 -14.92
CA LEU A 59 -2.00 -4.24 -14.69
C LEU A 59 -1.50 -4.88 -13.39
N ASN A 60 -0.48 -4.29 -12.75
CA ASN A 60 0.24 -4.86 -11.61
C ASN A 60 0.20 -3.91 -10.41
N GLN A 61 -1.00 -3.43 -10.04
CA GLN A 61 -1.17 -2.47 -8.94
C GLN A 61 -1.68 -3.10 -7.64
N ALA A 62 -2.15 -4.34 -7.68
CA ALA A 62 -2.51 -5.11 -6.50
C ALA A 62 -1.26 -5.75 -5.87
N LEU A 63 -1.13 -5.66 -4.55
CA LEU A 63 -0.05 -6.33 -3.83
C LEU A 63 -0.25 -7.86 -3.83
N PRO A 64 0.80 -8.65 -3.54
CA PRO A 64 0.70 -10.11 -3.52
C PRO A 64 -0.41 -10.64 -2.60
N SER A 65 -1.15 -11.64 -3.07
CA SER A 65 -2.33 -12.21 -2.40
C SER A 65 -2.06 -12.90 -1.06
N TYR A 66 -0.79 -13.10 -0.69
CA TYR A 66 -0.44 -13.57 0.65
C TYR A 66 -0.59 -12.48 1.73
N LEU A 67 -0.81 -11.22 1.34
CA LEU A 67 -1.06 -10.11 2.25
C LEU A 67 -2.54 -10.06 2.59
N ILE A 68 -2.89 -10.65 3.73
CA ILE A 68 -4.27 -10.79 4.17
C ILE A 68 -4.62 -9.73 5.22
N PRO A 69 -5.88 -9.26 5.26
CA PRO A 69 -6.33 -8.33 6.27
C PRO A 69 -6.51 -9.04 7.62
N LEU A 70 -6.12 -8.35 8.70
CA LEU A 70 -6.47 -8.76 10.06
C LEU A 70 -7.95 -8.51 10.37
N ARG A 71 -8.55 -7.53 9.69
CA ARG A 71 -9.94 -7.08 9.81
C ARG A 71 -10.63 -7.11 8.45
N PRO A 72 -11.11 -8.28 7.99
CA PRO A 72 -11.71 -8.42 6.67
C PRO A 72 -12.99 -7.57 6.48
N GLU A 73 -13.60 -7.11 7.57
CA GLU A 73 -14.79 -6.26 7.54
C GLU A 73 -14.52 -4.79 7.20
N LYS A 74 -13.25 -4.36 7.11
CA LYS A 74 -12.88 -2.95 6.93
C LYS A 74 -12.33 -2.67 5.54
N THR A 75 -12.82 -1.60 4.93
CA THR A 75 -12.18 -0.90 3.81
C THR A 75 -11.49 0.34 4.35
N VAL A 76 -10.24 0.57 3.94
CA VAL A 76 -9.44 1.72 4.39
C VAL A 76 -8.58 2.26 3.26
N ALA A 77 -8.53 3.59 3.13
CA ALA A 77 -7.64 4.26 2.20
C ALA A 77 -6.67 5.16 2.95
N GLY A 78 -5.44 5.33 2.44
CA GLY A 78 -4.48 6.27 3.00
C GLY A 78 -3.40 6.65 1.99
N VAL A 79 -2.43 7.47 2.40
CA VAL A 79 -1.27 7.79 1.58
C VAL A 79 -0.04 7.00 2.00
N ALA A 80 0.66 6.40 1.05
CA ALA A 80 1.79 5.52 1.32
C ALA A 80 2.88 6.24 2.12
N PHE A 81 3.19 5.70 3.30
CA PHE A 81 4.42 5.97 4.03
C PHE A 81 5.31 4.74 3.92
N THR A 82 6.38 4.80 3.14
CA THR A 82 7.15 3.61 2.77
C THR A 82 8.26 3.32 3.77
N VAL A 83 8.48 2.04 4.06
CA VAL A 83 9.54 1.57 4.95
C VAL A 83 10.23 0.37 4.32
N LYS A 84 11.56 0.38 4.32
CA LYS A 84 12.41 -0.72 3.86
C LYS A 84 13.22 -1.29 5.01
N SER A 85 13.15 -2.60 5.16
CA SER A 85 14.01 -3.33 6.09
C SER A 85 14.46 -4.65 5.49
N ALA A 86 15.51 -5.23 6.06
CA ALA A 86 16.00 -6.55 5.68
C ALA A 86 16.46 -7.34 6.91
N PRO A 87 16.42 -8.70 6.85
CA PRO A 87 17.03 -9.53 7.87
C PRO A 87 18.48 -9.13 8.11
N ASN A 88 18.82 -8.91 9.38
CA ASN A 88 20.15 -8.44 9.76
C ASN A 88 20.48 -8.86 11.19
N VAL A 89 21.71 -9.33 11.39
CA VAL A 89 22.25 -9.73 12.70
C VAL A 89 22.79 -8.53 13.50
N ARG A 90 23.03 -7.39 12.83
CA ARG A 90 23.43 -6.16 13.49
C ARG A 90 22.28 -5.67 14.38
N ILE A 91 22.63 -5.26 15.59
CA ILE A 91 21.68 -4.79 16.61
C ILE A 91 21.72 -3.26 16.72
N THR A 92 22.91 -2.66 16.64
CA THR A 92 23.11 -1.22 16.87
C THR A 92 22.54 -0.33 15.77
N GLY A 93 22.09 0.87 16.14
CA GLY A 93 21.58 1.90 15.22
C GLY A 93 20.09 1.77 14.85
N GLU A 94 19.48 0.61 15.10
CA GLU A 94 18.07 0.36 14.73
C GLU A 94 17.11 1.32 15.43
N MET A 95 17.32 1.55 16.72
CA MET A 95 16.44 2.40 17.53
C MET A 95 16.45 3.86 17.06
N GLU A 96 17.61 4.40 16.67
CA GLU A 96 17.74 5.76 16.16
C GLU A 96 17.00 5.94 14.82
N THR A 97 17.15 4.97 13.91
CA THR A 97 16.41 4.97 12.63
C THR A 97 14.91 4.85 12.87
N ARG A 98 14.47 3.95 13.76
CA ARG A 98 13.06 3.77 14.10
C ARG A 98 12.47 5.04 14.73
N THR A 99 13.18 5.70 15.65
CA THR A 99 12.70 6.94 16.27
C THR A 99 12.52 8.05 15.25
N ARG A 100 13.46 8.22 14.30
CA ARG A 100 13.33 9.22 13.24
C ARG A 100 12.15 8.90 12.32
N MET A 101 12.06 7.67 11.83
CA MET A 101 10.94 7.20 11.00
C MET A 101 9.59 7.42 11.68
N LEU A 102 9.45 7.05 12.96
CA LEU A 102 8.21 7.28 13.72
C LEU A 102 7.88 8.77 13.88
N GLY A 103 8.89 9.63 13.98
CA GLY A 103 8.71 11.09 14.06
C GLY A 103 8.20 11.72 12.77
N GLU A 104 8.30 11.02 11.63
CA GLU A 104 7.86 11.49 10.31
C GLU A 104 6.51 10.92 9.87
N LEU A 105 5.89 10.04 10.66
CA LEU A 105 4.53 9.60 10.39
C LEU A 105 3.57 10.80 10.44
N THR A 106 2.67 10.88 9.47
CA THR A 106 1.65 11.93 9.39
C THR A 106 0.25 11.33 9.52
N PRO A 107 -0.77 12.16 9.86
CA PRO A 107 -2.14 11.78 9.65
C PRO A 107 -2.39 11.31 8.21
N ASP A 108 -3.40 10.46 8.03
CA ASP A 108 -3.79 9.85 6.75
C ASP A 108 -2.78 8.85 6.15
N ALA A 109 -1.64 8.62 6.81
CA ALA A 109 -0.65 7.67 6.32
C ALA A 109 -1.18 6.23 6.30
N PHE A 110 -0.76 5.49 5.28
CA PHE A 110 -0.86 4.05 5.15
C PHE A 110 0.57 3.51 5.12
N VAL A 111 1.02 2.87 6.21
CA VAL A 111 2.40 2.37 6.27
C VAL A 111 2.57 1.20 5.31
N MET A 112 3.53 1.29 4.39
CA MET A 112 3.84 0.25 3.40
C MET A 112 5.24 -0.28 3.70
N TRP A 113 5.33 -1.51 4.20
CA TRP A 113 6.58 -2.04 4.74
C TRP A 113 7.08 -3.25 3.95
N ASP A 114 8.16 -3.05 3.20
CA ASP A 114 8.94 -4.10 2.54
C ASP A 114 9.96 -4.70 3.53
N ALA A 115 9.75 -5.96 3.92
CA ALA A 115 10.63 -6.69 4.84
C ALA A 115 11.76 -7.47 4.14
N SER A 116 11.94 -7.31 2.82
CA SER A 116 12.87 -8.08 2.00
C SER A 116 12.64 -9.60 2.13
N GLY A 117 11.38 -10.02 2.18
CA GLY A 117 11.01 -11.43 2.29
C GLY A 117 11.34 -12.08 3.64
N ASP A 118 11.52 -11.32 4.72
CA ASP A 118 11.68 -11.89 6.07
C ASP A 118 10.45 -12.73 6.45
N TYR A 119 10.69 -13.95 6.92
CA TYR A 119 9.69 -14.88 7.45
C TYR A 119 9.99 -15.31 8.90
N ARG A 120 10.99 -14.69 9.56
CA ARG A 120 11.53 -15.14 10.86
C ARG A 120 11.23 -14.16 12.00
N ALA A 121 11.13 -12.86 11.73
CA ALA A 121 10.83 -11.83 12.72
C ALA A 121 9.50 -11.13 12.47
N THR A 122 9.14 -10.17 13.31
CA THR A 122 7.95 -9.33 13.16
C THR A 122 8.33 -7.87 13.24
N LEU A 123 7.71 -7.06 12.38
CA LEU A 123 8.03 -5.65 12.19
C LEU A 123 6.97 -4.72 12.80
N TRP A 124 5.77 -5.27 12.99
CA TRP A 124 4.63 -4.57 13.56
C TRP A 124 4.06 -5.31 14.77
N GLY A 125 3.59 -4.55 15.76
CA GLY A 125 3.04 -5.07 17.00
C GLY A 125 2.21 -4.03 17.74
N GLY A 126 1.94 -4.27 19.03
CA GLY A 126 1.02 -3.45 19.81
C GLY A 126 1.50 -2.02 19.99
N VAL A 127 2.79 -1.81 20.26
CA VAL A 127 3.38 -0.47 20.45
C VAL A 127 3.34 0.36 19.17
N MET A 128 3.67 -0.24 18.02
CA MET A 128 3.58 0.42 16.71
C MET A 128 2.14 0.82 16.40
N THR A 129 1.18 -0.08 16.68
CA THR A 129 -0.25 0.19 16.48
C THR A 129 -0.73 1.35 17.35
N ALA A 130 -0.43 1.32 18.65
CA ALA A 130 -0.83 2.38 19.58
C ALA A 130 -0.24 3.75 19.20
N THR A 131 1.01 3.75 18.72
CA THR A 131 1.68 4.97 18.24
C THR A 131 1.00 5.48 16.96
N SER A 132 0.76 4.60 16.00
CA SER A 132 0.15 4.93 14.70
C SER A 132 -1.25 5.52 14.86
N VAL A 133 -2.09 4.90 15.71
CA VAL A 133 -3.43 5.40 16.03
C VAL A 133 -3.38 6.80 16.64
N ARG A 134 -2.45 7.05 17.57
CA ARG A 134 -2.28 8.40 18.16
C ARG A 134 -1.87 9.44 17.10
N MET A 135 -1.13 9.04 16.08
CA MET A 135 -0.64 9.93 15.03
C MET A 135 -1.64 10.14 13.87
N GLY A 136 -2.80 9.49 13.91
CA GLY A 136 -3.80 9.58 12.84
C GLY A 136 -3.43 8.78 11.58
N VAL A 137 -2.50 7.83 11.69
CA VAL A 137 -2.23 6.84 10.65
C VAL A 137 -3.49 6.00 10.46
N ARG A 138 -3.84 5.70 9.21
CA ARG A 138 -5.07 4.98 8.85
C ARG A 138 -4.90 3.47 8.82
N SER A 139 -3.75 2.98 8.35
CA SER A 139 -3.48 1.53 8.26
C SER A 139 -1.99 1.22 8.12
N ALA A 140 -1.66 -0.08 8.13
CA ALA A 140 -0.34 -0.60 7.80
C ALA A 140 -0.44 -1.89 6.97
N CYS A 141 0.35 -2.01 5.92
CA CYS A 141 0.58 -3.22 5.15
C CYS A 141 2.03 -3.65 5.31
N ILE A 142 2.23 -4.85 5.85
CA ILE A 142 3.53 -5.40 6.20
C ILE A 142 3.77 -6.63 5.33
N ASP A 143 4.70 -6.54 4.37
CA ASP A 143 5.22 -7.71 3.64
C ASP A 143 6.17 -8.52 4.51
N GLY A 144 5.62 -9.02 5.62
CA GLY A 144 6.34 -9.68 6.69
C GLY A 144 5.43 -10.02 7.86
N GLY A 145 6.06 -10.22 9.02
CA GLY A 145 5.40 -10.70 10.21
C GLY A 145 4.82 -9.62 11.12
N ILE A 146 3.69 -9.93 11.76
CA ILE A 146 3.11 -9.13 12.85
C ILE A 146 2.99 -9.94 14.15
N ARG A 147 2.94 -9.24 15.28
CA ARG A 147 2.76 -9.83 16.62
C ARG A 147 1.79 -9.02 17.48
N ASP A 148 1.58 -9.46 18.72
CA ASP A 148 0.72 -8.78 19.70
C ASP A 148 -0.74 -8.60 19.23
N ILE A 149 -1.28 -9.61 18.53
CA ILE A 149 -2.56 -9.52 17.81
C ILE A 149 -3.71 -9.02 18.68
N HIS A 150 -3.81 -9.45 19.93
CA HIS A 150 -4.85 -8.96 20.85
C HIS A 150 -4.79 -7.44 21.03
N GLN A 151 -3.58 -6.88 21.21
CA GLN A 151 -3.38 -5.45 21.37
C GLN A 151 -3.69 -4.67 20.09
N ILE A 152 -3.40 -5.25 18.91
CA ILE A 152 -3.75 -4.65 17.62
C ILE A 152 -5.28 -4.60 17.48
N MET A 153 -5.95 -5.72 17.78
CA MET A 153 -7.41 -5.83 17.68
C MET A 153 -8.14 -4.86 18.62
N GLU A 154 -7.62 -4.59 19.81
CA GLU A 154 -8.21 -3.61 20.74
C GLU A 154 -8.23 -2.16 20.21
N LYS A 155 -7.46 -1.84 19.17
CA LYS A 155 -7.30 -0.46 18.65
C LYS A 155 -8.12 -0.14 17.41
N ASP A 156 -8.95 -1.08 16.95
CA ASP A 156 -9.78 -0.93 15.74
C ASP A 156 -9.00 -0.47 14.48
N PHE A 157 -7.71 -0.85 14.43
CA PHE A 157 -6.74 -0.43 13.41
C PHE A 157 -6.56 -1.54 12.36
N PRO A 158 -6.86 -1.29 11.07
CA PRO A 158 -6.64 -2.27 10.01
C PRO A 158 -5.15 -2.52 9.78
N VAL A 159 -4.77 -3.79 9.67
CA VAL A 159 -3.41 -4.22 9.31
C VAL A 159 -3.48 -5.32 8.27
N PHE A 160 -2.69 -5.20 7.21
CA PHE A 160 -2.47 -6.22 6.20
C PHE A 160 -1.10 -6.85 6.44
N TYR A 161 -1.02 -8.18 6.40
CA TYR A 161 0.19 -8.88 6.81
C TYR A 161 0.36 -10.22 6.10
N ARG A 162 1.60 -10.74 6.10
CA ARG A 162 1.93 -12.03 5.51
C ARG A 162 1.83 -13.20 6.49
N TYR A 163 2.32 -13.02 7.73
CA TYR A 163 2.25 -14.07 8.77
C TYR A 163 2.26 -13.48 10.18
N ARG A 164 2.07 -14.36 11.19
CA ARG A 164 2.13 -14.02 12.61
C ARG A 164 3.25 -14.78 13.29
N SER A 165 3.96 -14.16 14.22
CA SER A 165 5.06 -14.81 14.98
C SER A 165 5.34 -14.06 16.27
N PRO A 166 5.81 -14.71 17.36
CA PRO A 166 6.21 -13.99 18.58
C PRO A 166 7.58 -13.31 18.46
N ASN A 167 8.40 -13.68 17.47
CA ASN A 167 9.77 -13.19 17.33
C ASN A 167 9.80 -11.69 16.97
N GLY A 168 10.39 -10.86 17.83
CA GLY A 168 10.58 -9.43 17.53
C GLY A 168 11.71 -9.14 16.54
N SER A 169 11.68 -7.95 15.95
CA SER A 169 12.66 -7.45 14.98
C SER A 169 14.08 -7.29 15.54
N LEU A 170 14.23 -6.87 16.80
CA LEU A 170 15.55 -6.59 17.40
C LEU A 170 16.48 -7.80 17.31
N GLY A 171 17.64 -7.60 16.67
CA GLY A 171 18.65 -8.64 16.41
C GLY A 171 18.30 -9.65 15.31
N ARG A 172 17.22 -9.42 14.55
CA ARG A 172 16.81 -10.24 13.41
C ARG A 172 16.59 -9.44 12.13
N CYS A 173 16.21 -8.18 12.24
CA CYS A 173 15.91 -7.29 11.12
C CYS A 173 16.31 -5.85 11.45
N GLN A 174 16.72 -5.09 10.44
CA GLN A 174 17.01 -3.66 10.56
C GLN A 174 16.33 -2.87 9.44
N ILE A 175 15.79 -1.70 9.80
CA ILE A 175 15.32 -0.70 8.85
C ILE A 175 16.56 -0.09 8.18
N SER A 176 16.60 -0.16 6.84
CA SER A 176 17.65 0.50 6.07
C SER A 176 17.23 1.90 5.67
N ASP A 177 15.99 2.05 5.21
CA ASP A 177 15.46 3.27 4.60
C ASP A 177 13.98 3.43 4.90
N TYR A 178 13.47 4.65 4.78
CA TYR A 178 12.04 4.98 4.81
C TYR A 178 11.83 6.21 3.92
N GLN A 179 10.58 6.42 3.48
CA GLN A 179 10.21 7.50 2.56
C GLN A 179 11.02 7.49 1.26
N ILE A 180 11.30 6.29 0.75
CA ILE A 180 11.87 6.02 -0.58
C ILE A 180 10.92 5.14 -1.39
N PRO A 181 11.02 5.09 -2.72
CA PRO A 181 10.31 4.09 -3.51
C PRO A 181 10.71 2.67 -3.09
N ILE A 182 9.72 1.80 -2.89
CA ILE A 182 9.89 0.38 -2.55
C ILE A 182 9.19 -0.50 -3.59
N LEU A 183 9.50 -1.80 -3.58
CA LEU A 183 8.87 -2.78 -4.47
C LEU A 183 8.35 -3.94 -3.62
N ILE A 184 7.04 -4.18 -3.63
CA ILE A 184 6.41 -5.33 -2.99
C ILE A 184 5.69 -6.13 -4.08
N GLY A 185 6.14 -7.36 -4.31
CA GLY A 185 5.73 -8.12 -5.50
C GLY A 185 6.15 -7.38 -6.77
N ASP A 186 5.18 -7.09 -7.64
CA ASP A 186 5.39 -6.38 -8.90
C ASP A 186 5.05 -4.87 -8.80
N VAL A 187 4.62 -4.41 -7.62
CA VAL A 187 4.10 -3.04 -7.43
C VAL A 187 5.18 -2.13 -6.86
N VAL A 188 5.53 -1.10 -7.62
CA VAL A 188 6.36 0.01 -7.11
C VAL A 188 5.47 0.94 -6.31
N ILE A 189 5.83 1.16 -5.05
CA ILE A 189 5.12 2.05 -4.16
C ILE A 189 6.01 3.25 -3.88
N LYS A 190 5.52 4.45 -4.15
CA LYS A 190 6.21 5.69 -3.82
C LYS A 190 5.54 6.37 -2.62
N PRO A 191 6.32 7.09 -1.78
CA PRO A 191 5.75 7.98 -0.78
C PRO A 191 4.67 8.88 -1.38
N GLY A 192 3.50 8.92 -0.74
CA GLY A 192 2.38 9.77 -1.14
C GLY A 192 1.40 9.18 -2.16
N ASP A 193 1.67 7.99 -2.72
CA ASP A 193 0.70 7.23 -3.52
C ASP A 193 -0.55 6.91 -2.68
N VAL A 194 -1.71 6.87 -3.32
CA VAL A 194 -2.95 6.47 -2.63
C VAL A 194 -3.00 4.96 -2.54
N VAL A 195 -3.28 4.44 -1.35
CA VAL A 195 -3.40 3.01 -1.08
C VAL A 195 -4.81 2.74 -0.62
N LEU A 196 -5.48 1.76 -1.22
CA LEU A 196 -6.78 1.24 -0.77
C LEU A 196 -6.60 -0.22 -0.38
N GLY A 197 -7.10 -0.60 0.79
CA GLY A 197 -7.15 -1.99 1.22
C GLY A 197 -8.52 -2.38 1.73
N ASP A 198 -8.94 -3.60 1.43
CA ASP A 198 -10.18 -4.22 1.91
C ASP A 198 -10.02 -5.74 2.08
N ILE A 199 -11.13 -6.48 2.12
CA ILE A 199 -11.09 -7.93 2.32
C ILE A 199 -10.25 -8.69 1.27
N ASP A 200 -10.15 -8.17 0.05
CA ASP A 200 -9.53 -8.84 -1.09
C ASP A 200 -8.03 -8.51 -1.24
N GLY A 201 -7.51 -7.57 -0.43
CA GLY A 201 -6.10 -7.24 -0.38
C GLY A 201 -5.83 -5.74 -0.41
N VAL A 202 -4.76 -5.33 -1.08
CA VAL A 202 -4.30 -3.94 -1.14
C VAL A 202 -3.98 -3.57 -2.59
N VAL A 203 -4.51 -2.43 -3.06
CA VAL A 203 -4.21 -1.83 -4.35
C VAL A 203 -3.55 -0.47 -4.18
N VAL A 204 -2.56 -0.18 -5.03
CA VAL A 204 -1.79 1.06 -5.01
C VAL A 204 -2.15 1.90 -6.24
N VAL A 205 -2.54 3.14 -6.02
CA VAL A 205 -2.92 4.11 -7.05
C VAL A 205 -1.86 5.20 -7.11
N PRO A 206 -1.13 5.36 -8.24
CA PRO A 206 -0.13 6.41 -8.37
C PRO A 206 -0.74 7.79 -8.12
N ARG A 207 -0.09 8.59 -7.28
CA ARG A 207 -0.65 9.87 -6.80
C ARG A 207 -1.11 10.80 -7.93
N ASP A 208 -0.32 10.92 -9.00
CA ASP A 208 -0.59 11.83 -10.12
C ASP A 208 -1.89 11.55 -10.87
N ILE A 209 -2.42 10.31 -10.78
CA ILE A 209 -3.67 9.91 -11.43
C ILE A 209 -4.78 9.57 -10.44
N ALA A 210 -4.55 9.70 -9.12
CA ALA A 210 -5.46 9.19 -8.11
C ALA A 210 -6.86 9.81 -8.17
N GLU A 211 -6.98 11.11 -8.46
CA GLU A 211 -8.29 11.74 -8.64
C GLU A 211 -9.01 11.29 -9.90
N ALA A 212 -8.29 11.12 -11.01
CA ALA A 212 -8.88 10.63 -12.25
C ALA A 212 -9.41 9.20 -12.08
N VAL A 213 -8.63 8.34 -11.41
CA VAL A 213 -9.03 6.99 -11.04
C VAL A 213 -10.25 7.00 -10.12
N LEU A 214 -10.26 7.86 -9.10
CA LEU A 214 -11.39 7.99 -8.18
C LEU A 214 -12.69 8.35 -8.90
N LEU A 215 -12.67 9.41 -9.71
CA LEU A 215 -13.84 9.87 -10.46
C LEU A 215 -14.35 8.80 -11.43
N ARG A 216 -13.42 8.09 -12.08
CA ARG A 216 -13.77 7.00 -13.00
C ARG A 216 -14.38 5.81 -12.26
N ALA A 217 -13.83 5.43 -11.12
CA ALA A 217 -14.36 4.35 -10.28
C ALA A 217 -15.76 4.68 -9.73
N GLU A 218 -15.99 5.91 -9.26
CA GLU A 218 -17.33 6.35 -8.83
C GLU A 218 -18.36 6.31 -9.97
N ALA A 219 -17.95 6.60 -11.21
CA ALA A 219 -18.81 6.49 -12.37
C ALA A 219 -19.12 5.03 -12.74
N MET A 220 -18.11 4.15 -12.69
CA MET A 220 -18.29 2.71 -12.96
C MET A 220 -19.14 2.02 -11.91
N LYS A 221 -18.96 2.34 -10.63
CA LYS A 221 -19.77 1.81 -9.53
C LYS A 221 -21.27 1.99 -9.75
N LYS A 222 -21.68 3.17 -10.25
CA LYS A 222 -23.09 3.44 -10.56
C LYS A 222 -23.63 2.52 -11.67
N GLY A 223 -22.80 2.18 -12.65
CA GLY A 223 -23.16 1.20 -13.69
C GLY A 223 -23.27 -0.22 -13.13
N GLU A 224 -22.40 -0.60 -12.19
CA GLU A 224 -22.50 -1.90 -11.52
C GLU A 224 -23.75 -2.04 -10.68
N ASP A 225 -24.17 -0.99 -9.97
CA ASP A 225 -25.43 -0.97 -9.22
C ASP A 225 -26.64 -1.27 -10.15
N GLU A 226 -26.61 -0.76 -11.39
CA GLU A 226 -27.63 -1.07 -12.40
C GLU A 226 -27.55 -2.54 -12.85
N ILE A 227 -26.34 -3.07 -13.09
CA ILE A 227 -26.15 -4.49 -13.46
C ILE A 227 -26.68 -5.41 -12.36
N PHE A 228 -26.34 -5.16 -11.09
CA PHE A 228 -26.86 -5.91 -9.95
C PHE A 228 -28.39 -5.83 -9.87
N SER A 229 -28.99 -4.68 -10.19
CA SER A 229 -30.46 -4.54 -10.22
C SER A 229 -31.10 -5.43 -11.30
N TRP A 230 -30.45 -5.62 -12.45
CA TRP A 230 -30.95 -6.48 -13.52
C TRP A 230 -30.85 -7.96 -13.13
N VAL A 231 -29.75 -8.35 -12.50
CA VAL A 231 -29.57 -9.70 -11.94
C VAL A 231 -30.65 -9.98 -10.89
N ALA A 232 -30.88 -9.05 -9.95
CA ALA A 232 -31.90 -9.19 -8.91
C ALA A 232 -33.33 -9.26 -9.48
N ALA A 233 -33.58 -8.60 -10.61
CA ALA A 233 -34.83 -8.67 -11.35
C ALA A 233 -35.02 -9.99 -12.13
N GLY A 234 -34.03 -10.88 -12.13
CA GLY A 234 -34.10 -12.18 -12.79
C GLY A 234 -33.92 -12.14 -14.32
N GLN A 235 -33.27 -11.08 -14.84
CA GLN A 235 -32.96 -10.99 -16.27
C GLN A 235 -31.96 -12.08 -16.68
N SER A 236 -32.06 -12.53 -17.94
CA SER A 236 -31.13 -13.52 -18.48
C SER A 236 -29.74 -12.91 -18.72
N ILE A 237 -28.75 -13.78 -18.91
CA ILE A 237 -27.37 -13.37 -19.24
C ILE A 237 -27.35 -12.57 -20.57
N GLU A 238 -28.11 -13.02 -21.57
CA GLU A 238 -28.24 -12.34 -22.87
C GLU A 238 -28.88 -10.95 -22.72
N GLU A 239 -29.88 -10.81 -21.86
CA GLU A 239 -30.52 -9.51 -21.60
C GLU A 239 -29.57 -8.53 -20.91
N ILE A 240 -28.82 -9.00 -19.92
CA ILE A 240 -27.85 -8.20 -19.16
C ILE A 240 -26.70 -7.76 -20.07
N THR A 241 -26.09 -8.69 -20.80
CA THR A 241 -25.01 -8.37 -21.75
C THR A 241 -25.48 -7.49 -22.89
N GLY A 242 -26.71 -7.69 -23.39
CA GLY A 242 -27.31 -6.85 -24.43
C GLY A 242 -27.51 -5.38 -24.03
N LYS A 243 -27.56 -5.09 -22.71
CA LYS A 243 -27.62 -3.74 -22.14
C LYS A 243 -26.24 -3.16 -21.80
N GLY A 244 -25.16 -3.90 -22.09
CA GLY A 244 -23.79 -3.52 -21.75
C GLY A 244 -23.33 -3.98 -20.37
N GLY A 245 -24.08 -4.86 -19.70
CA GLY A 245 -23.64 -5.50 -18.47
C GLY A 245 -22.53 -6.52 -18.70
N TYR A 246 -21.81 -6.86 -17.63
CA TYR A 246 -20.71 -7.82 -17.63
C TYR A 246 -20.76 -8.71 -16.39
N PHE A 247 -19.86 -9.71 -16.33
CA PHE A 247 -19.74 -10.71 -15.28
C PHE A 247 -18.28 -10.97 -14.95
#